data_AF-A0A1I8J9G8-F1
#
_entry.id   AF-A0A1I8J9G8-F1
#
_cell.length_a   1.000
_cell.length_b   1.000
_cell.length_c   1.000
_cell.angle_alpha   90.00
_cell.angle_beta   90.00
_cell.angle_gamma   90.00
#
_symmetry.space_group_name_H-M   'P 1'
#
loop_
_entity.id
_entity.type
_entity.pdbx_description
1 polymer ?
#
loop_
_entity_poly.entity_id
_entity_poly.type
_entity_poly.pdbx_seq_one_letter_code
_entity_poly.pdbx_strand_id
1 'polypeptide(L)'
;YGGVYADLDYSLIASLDDHRRFYAVVTREPEAHSLQFFKFQWPARTMANPAFLMAAPGHSFYRHCINELRTVPFARGSPLSFAGPFGLTAILERYNAAFPVANSPLETVYIPPSYSFYPYEGNRMDASGSIYLPQRRAALSRRCDKIDETSAMQLQLYCADINNMDPITDKTQPIIAIHDMKKIGAIYDGRGAKLYFQNLTHVSNVFGSKLQMGTDWI
;
A
#
# COMPACT_ATOMS: atom_id res chain seq x y z
N TYR A 1 13.25 10.06 15.16
CA TYR A 1 14.03 8.83 14.93
C TYR A 1 14.31 8.59 13.46
N GLY A 2 13.37 8.82 12.51
CA GLY A 2 13.64 8.54 11.09
C GLY A 2 13.87 7.06 10.84
N GLY A 3 14.38 6.71 9.66
CA GLY A 3 14.71 5.34 9.28
C GLY A 3 13.75 4.75 8.24
N VAL A 4 13.71 3.41 8.21
CA VAL A 4 12.87 2.62 7.29
C VAL A 4 11.90 1.79 8.13
N TYR A 5 10.63 1.85 7.77
CA TYR A 5 9.59 0.95 8.22
C TYR A 5 9.18 0.06 7.04
N ALA A 6 8.99 -1.23 7.31
CA ALA A 6 8.43 -2.18 6.37
C ALA A 6 7.61 -3.21 7.13
N ASP A 7 6.49 -3.65 6.55
CA ASP A 7 5.71 -4.75 7.09
C ASP A 7 6.57 -6.03 7.13
N LEU A 8 6.26 -6.92 8.10
CA LEU A 8 7.07 -8.11 8.38
C LEU A 8 7.04 -9.15 7.25
N ASP A 9 6.09 -9.03 6.34
CA ASP A 9 5.96 -9.88 5.16
C ASP A 9 6.80 -9.38 3.97
N TYR A 10 7.51 -8.26 4.09
CA TYR A 10 8.43 -7.83 3.04
C TYR A 10 9.75 -8.62 3.04
N SER A 11 10.26 -8.85 1.84
CA SER A 11 11.64 -9.24 1.57
C SER A 11 12.31 -8.18 0.71
N LEU A 12 13.43 -7.64 1.19
CA LEU A 12 14.27 -6.74 0.41
C LEU A 12 15.08 -7.56 -0.60
N ILE A 13 15.04 -7.18 -1.87
CA ILE A 13 15.75 -7.90 -2.95
C ILE A 13 16.86 -7.06 -3.60
N ALA A 14 16.89 -5.76 -3.36
CA ALA A 14 17.93 -4.85 -3.81
C ALA A 14 18.24 -3.78 -2.75
N SER A 15 19.35 -3.05 -2.90
CA SER A 15 19.71 -1.99 -1.96
C SER A 15 18.70 -0.84 -1.98
N LEU A 16 18.51 -0.20 -0.82
CA LEU A 16 17.73 1.03 -0.67
C LEU A 16 18.54 2.30 -0.93
N ASP A 17 19.84 2.20 -1.22
CA ASP A 17 20.73 3.37 -1.27
C ASP A 17 20.28 4.44 -2.26
N ASP A 18 19.78 4.06 -3.43
CA ASP A 18 19.23 5.01 -4.42
C ASP A 18 18.00 5.76 -3.93
N HIS A 19 17.29 5.21 -2.95
CA HIS A 19 16.11 5.83 -2.33
C HIS A 19 16.48 6.70 -1.12
N ARG A 20 17.70 6.55 -0.56
CA ARG A 20 18.19 7.37 0.56
C ARG A 20 18.50 8.81 0.17
N ARG A 21 18.58 9.11 -1.13
CA ARG A 21 18.68 10.49 -1.64
C ARG A 21 17.43 11.32 -1.39
N PHE A 22 16.30 10.67 -1.09
CA PHE A 22 15.04 11.33 -0.77
C PHE A 22 14.88 11.45 0.75
N TYR A 23 14.46 12.62 1.21
CA TYR A 23 14.29 12.89 2.65
C TYR A 23 13.06 12.21 3.25
N ALA A 24 12.05 11.89 2.44
CA ALA A 24 10.95 11.02 2.82
C ALA A 24 10.49 10.21 1.60
N VAL A 25 10.11 8.96 1.84
CA VAL A 25 9.52 8.06 0.85
C VAL A 25 8.24 7.48 1.42
N VAL A 26 7.16 7.60 0.66
CA VAL A 26 5.89 6.93 0.90
C VAL A 26 5.58 6.10 -0.32
N THR A 27 5.56 4.77 -0.19
CA THR A 27 5.22 3.91 -1.32
C THR A 27 3.74 4.03 -1.68
N ARG A 28 3.36 3.46 -2.81
CA ARG A 28 1.99 3.50 -3.31
C ARG A 28 1.51 2.12 -3.73
N GLU A 29 0.21 1.92 -3.61
CA GLU A 29 -0.50 0.79 -4.17
C GLU A 29 -0.43 0.81 -5.71
N PRO A 30 -0.58 -0.33 -6.40
CA PRO A 30 -0.74 -0.39 -7.85
C PRO A 30 -1.96 0.41 -8.32
N GLU A 31 -1.92 0.89 -9.57
CA GLU A 31 -3.03 1.65 -10.14
C GLU A 31 -4.34 0.84 -10.16
N ALA A 32 -4.26 -0.49 -10.24
CA ALA A 32 -5.41 -1.38 -10.12
C ALA A 32 -6.18 -1.20 -8.80
N HIS A 33 -5.50 -0.94 -7.67
CA HIS A 33 -6.16 -0.63 -6.39
C HIS A 33 -6.80 0.75 -6.41
N SER A 34 -6.11 1.76 -6.95
CA SER A 34 -6.65 3.09 -7.12
C SER A 34 -7.94 3.12 -7.96
N LEU A 35 -7.98 2.37 -9.06
CA LEU A 35 -9.16 2.26 -9.93
C LEU A 35 -10.35 1.58 -9.24
N GLN A 36 -10.09 0.71 -8.25
CA GLN A 36 -11.12 0.00 -7.48
C GLN A 36 -11.70 0.85 -6.35
N PHE A 37 -10.85 1.57 -5.62
CA PHE A 37 -11.26 2.26 -4.40
C PHE A 37 -11.57 3.75 -4.62
N PHE A 38 -11.10 4.33 -5.73
CA PHE A 38 -11.41 5.70 -6.10
C PHE A 38 -12.26 5.75 -7.38
N LYS A 39 -12.17 6.87 -8.12
CA LYS A 39 -12.85 7.00 -9.41
C LYS A 39 -12.14 6.13 -10.45
N PHE A 40 -12.93 5.42 -11.25
CA PHE A 40 -12.46 4.67 -12.40
C PHE A 40 -12.12 5.65 -13.54
N GLN A 41 -10.93 6.23 -13.49
CA GLN A 41 -10.47 7.27 -14.42
C GLN A 41 -8.96 7.21 -14.59
N TRP A 42 -8.46 7.81 -15.68
CA TRP A 42 -7.04 7.98 -15.90
C TRP A 42 -6.67 9.47 -16.01
N PRO A 43 -5.52 9.92 -15.44
CA PRO A 43 -4.60 9.17 -14.60
C PRO A 43 -5.26 8.68 -13.30
N ALA A 44 -4.86 7.50 -12.84
CA ALA A 44 -5.35 6.96 -11.58
C ALA A 44 -4.87 7.83 -10.41
N ARG A 45 -5.75 8.08 -9.43
CA ARG A 45 -5.38 8.79 -8.21
C ARG A 45 -4.40 7.93 -7.41
N THR A 46 -3.23 8.46 -7.06
CA THR A 46 -2.25 7.74 -6.23
C THR A 46 -2.88 7.32 -4.91
N MET A 47 -2.77 6.03 -4.57
CA MET A 47 -3.16 5.50 -3.28
C MET A 47 -1.88 5.18 -2.51
N ALA A 48 -1.66 5.86 -1.39
CA ALA A 48 -0.50 5.64 -0.54
C ALA A 48 -0.56 4.25 0.11
N ASN A 49 0.58 3.59 0.19
CA ASN A 49 0.74 2.31 0.87
C ASN A 49 1.53 2.53 2.18
N PRO A 50 0.93 2.24 3.35
CA PRO A 50 1.60 2.39 4.64
C PRO A 50 2.60 1.26 4.95
N ALA A 51 2.67 0.21 4.14
CA ALA A 51 3.43 -1.01 4.41
C ALA A 51 4.94 -0.88 4.15
N PHE A 52 5.39 0.20 3.49
CA PHE A 52 6.81 0.50 3.33
C PHE A 52 7.03 2.02 3.31
N LEU A 53 7.82 2.51 4.26
CA LEU A 53 7.92 3.94 4.56
C LEU A 53 9.37 4.29 4.91
N MET A 54 9.86 5.44 4.44
CA MET A 54 11.21 5.92 4.79
C MET A 54 11.17 7.40 5.14
N ALA A 55 12.01 7.85 6.07
CA ALA A 55 12.39 9.25 6.15
C ALA A 55 13.73 9.47 6.86
N ALA A 56 14.36 10.58 6.49
CA ALA A 56 15.43 11.16 7.26
C ALA A 56 14.95 11.51 8.69
N PRO A 57 15.81 11.38 9.70
CA PRO A 57 15.51 11.87 11.04
C PRO A 57 15.10 13.35 11.01
N GLY A 58 13.94 13.67 11.59
CA GLY A 58 13.47 15.05 11.73
C GLY A 58 12.62 15.58 10.58
N HIS A 59 12.43 14.83 9.48
CA HIS A 59 11.54 15.23 8.39
C HIS A 59 10.12 15.52 8.89
N SER A 60 9.50 16.60 8.39
CA SER A 60 8.26 17.11 8.99
C SER A 60 7.02 16.26 8.65
N PHE A 61 7.04 15.51 7.55
CA PHE A 61 5.92 14.66 7.11
C PHE A 61 5.32 13.78 8.21
N TYR A 62 6.10 12.94 8.90
CA TYR A 62 5.52 12.06 9.92
C TYR A 62 5.01 12.81 11.16
N ARG A 63 5.58 13.98 11.47
CA ARG A 63 5.03 14.87 12.49
C ARG A 63 3.69 15.45 12.04
N HIS A 64 3.58 15.83 10.77
CA HIS A 64 2.31 16.24 10.18
C HIS A 64 1.28 15.11 10.25
N CYS A 65 1.63 13.86 9.88
CA CYS A 65 0.75 12.70 10.02
C CYS A 65 0.22 12.54 11.45
N ILE A 66 1.09 12.60 12.46
CA ILE A 66 0.68 12.49 13.87
C ILE A 66 -0.26 13.63 14.26
N ASN A 67 0.01 14.86 13.82
CA ASN A 67 -0.87 15.99 14.11
C ASN A 67 -2.24 15.85 13.47
N GLU A 68 -2.32 15.37 12.23
CA GLU A 68 -3.59 15.10 11.52
C GLU A 68 -4.37 13.95 12.20
N LEU A 69 -3.69 12.89 12.62
CA LEU A 69 -4.34 11.79 13.35
C LEU A 69 -4.90 12.21 14.72
N ARG A 70 -4.36 13.28 15.32
CA ARG A 70 -4.87 13.83 16.59
C ARG A 70 -6.12 14.68 16.41
N THR A 71 -6.36 15.22 15.22
CA THR A 71 -7.52 16.09 14.93
C THR A 71 -8.71 15.32 14.38
N VAL A 72 -8.48 14.11 13.86
CA VAL A 72 -9.54 13.23 13.35
C VAL A 72 -9.91 12.20 14.44
N PRO A 73 -11.18 12.12 14.88
CA PRO A 73 -11.58 11.07 15.80
C PRO A 73 -11.54 9.70 15.10
N PHE A 74 -10.98 8.70 15.78
CA PHE A 74 -11.06 7.32 15.31
C PHE A 74 -12.52 6.86 15.30
N ALA A 75 -13.03 6.48 14.12
CA ALA A 75 -14.33 5.84 13.98
C ALA A 75 -14.15 4.32 14.00
N ARG A 76 -14.81 3.64 14.95
CA ARG A 76 -14.86 2.18 15.01
C ARG A 76 -15.38 1.64 13.67
N GLY A 77 -14.70 0.64 13.12
CA GLY A 77 -15.03 0.06 11.80
C GLY A 77 -14.45 0.80 10.59
N SER A 78 -13.60 1.82 10.78
CA SER A 78 -12.94 2.52 9.67
C SER A 78 -11.42 2.68 9.81
N PRO A 79 -10.67 1.62 10.19
CA PRO A 79 -9.22 1.72 10.40
C PRO A 79 -8.47 2.13 9.13
N LEU A 80 -8.93 1.67 7.94
CA LEU A 80 -8.30 2.00 6.65
C LEU A 80 -8.37 3.50 6.30
N SER A 81 -9.41 4.19 6.77
CA SER A 81 -9.62 5.63 6.55
C SER A 81 -9.00 6.50 7.64
N PHE A 82 -8.68 5.92 8.80
CA PHE A 82 -7.99 6.64 9.87
C PHE A 82 -6.47 6.66 9.65
N ALA A 83 -5.82 5.50 9.75
CA ALA A 83 -4.35 5.37 9.65
C ALA A 83 -3.90 4.37 8.57
N GLY A 84 -4.83 3.73 7.86
CA GLY A 84 -4.51 2.88 6.72
C GLY A 84 -4.33 3.65 5.40
N PRO A 85 -4.35 2.93 4.27
CA PRO A 85 -4.06 3.50 2.95
C PRO A 85 -4.88 4.74 2.58
N PHE A 86 -6.18 4.77 2.90
CA PHE A 86 -7.03 5.91 2.56
C PHE A 86 -6.72 7.14 3.43
N GLY A 87 -6.48 6.92 4.73
CA GLY A 87 -6.09 7.99 5.66
C GLY A 87 -4.74 8.59 5.28
N LEU A 88 -3.74 7.74 5.04
CA LEU A 88 -2.41 8.16 4.60
C LEU A 88 -2.46 8.89 3.26
N THR A 89 -3.26 8.42 2.30
CA THR A 89 -3.46 9.11 1.01
C THR A 89 -3.96 10.54 1.23
N ALA A 90 -4.99 10.72 2.05
CA ALA A 90 -5.56 12.04 2.31
C ALA A 90 -4.58 12.97 3.04
N ILE A 91 -3.81 12.45 3.98
CA ILE A 91 -2.76 13.22 4.69
C ILE A 91 -1.65 13.62 3.72
N LEU A 92 -1.18 12.69 2.88
CA LEU A 92 -0.12 12.94 1.90
C LEU A 92 -0.53 14.03 0.90
N GLU A 93 -1.77 14.02 0.42
CA GLU A 93 -2.29 15.06 -0.47
C GLU A 93 -2.31 16.44 0.20
N ARG A 94 -2.79 16.53 1.44
CA ARG A 94 -2.79 17.81 2.19
C ARG A 94 -1.37 18.30 2.46
N TYR A 95 -0.47 17.41 2.82
CA TYR A 95 0.93 17.75 3.04
C TYR A 95 1.61 18.25 1.77
N ASN A 96 1.44 17.55 0.63
CA ASN A 96 2.02 17.96 -0.65
C ASN A 96 1.42 19.29 -1.15
N ALA A 97 0.17 19.61 -0.81
CA ALA A 97 -0.43 20.91 -1.11
C ALA A 97 0.19 22.04 -0.26
N ALA A 98 0.53 21.76 1.01
CA ALA A 98 1.19 22.73 1.90
C ALA A 98 2.69 22.90 1.61
N PHE A 99 3.37 21.83 1.16
CA PHE A 99 4.81 21.79 0.86
C PHE A 99 5.06 21.35 -0.58
N PRO A 100 4.66 22.16 -1.59
CA PRO A 100 4.89 21.79 -2.98
C PRO A 100 6.38 21.72 -3.29
N VAL A 101 6.77 20.74 -4.11
CA VAL A 101 8.18 20.42 -4.44
C VAL A 101 8.99 21.64 -4.88
N ALA A 102 8.37 22.50 -5.69
CA ALA A 102 9.00 23.71 -6.22
C ALA A 102 9.49 24.68 -5.12
N ASN A 103 8.85 24.66 -3.95
CA ASN A 103 9.12 25.60 -2.86
C ASN A 103 9.78 24.94 -1.65
N SER A 104 9.76 23.61 -1.56
CA SER A 104 10.25 22.89 -0.38
C SER A 104 10.87 21.54 -0.75
N PRO A 105 12.01 21.53 -1.47
CA PRO A 105 12.64 20.29 -1.94
C PRO A 105 13.07 19.37 -0.79
N LEU A 106 13.46 19.93 0.37
CA LEU A 106 13.83 19.15 1.56
C LEU A 106 12.62 18.56 2.30
N GLU A 107 11.43 19.13 2.10
CA GLU A 107 10.18 18.64 2.70
C GLU A 107 9.41 17.73 1.75
N THR A 108 9.93 17.49 0.54
CA THR A 108 9.26 16.70 -0.49
C THR A 108 9.21 15.23 -0.09
N VAL A 109 8.01 14.66 -0.16
CA VAL A 109 7.80 13.21 -0.04
C VAL A 109 7.89 12.59 -1.42
N TYR A 110 8.90 11.74 -1.63
CA TYR A 110 9.03 10.96 -2.85
C TYR A 110 8.04 9.78 -2.84
N ILE A 111 7.35 9.59 -3.97
CA ILE A 111 6.44 8.47 -4.16
C ILE A 111 7.00 7.62 -5.31
N PRO A 112 7.63 6.48 -5.02
CA PRO A 112 8.24 5.64 -6.04
C PRO A 112 7.17 4.95 -6.91
N PRO A 113 7.59 4.41 -8.07
CA PRO A 113 6.78 3.48 -8.84
C PRO A 113 6.26 2.33 -7.97
N SER A 114 4.99 1.94 -8.15
CA SER A 114 4.34 0.91 -7.31
C SER A 114 5.06 -0.45 -7.45
N TYR A 115 5.49 -0.80 -8.66
CA TYR A 115 6.17 -2.06 -8.96
C TYR A 115 7.49 -2.24 -8.20
N SER A 116 8.15 -1.17 -7.79
CA SER A 116 9.42 -1.24 -7.04
C SER A 116 9.23 -1.75 -5.61
N PHE A 117 8.04 -1.58 -5.02
CA PHE A 117 7.77 -1.89 -3.61
C PHE A 117 6.47 -2.66 -3.38
N TYR A 118 5.81 -3.14 -4.44
CA TYR A 118 4.54 -3.87 -4.35
C TYR A 118 4.41 -5.11 -5.25
N PRO A 119 5.47 -5.74 -5.80
CA PRO A 119 5.22 -6.96 -6.56
C PRO A 119 4.80 -8.07 -5.60
N TYR A 120 3.61 -8.61 -5.85
CA TYR A 120 3.14 -9.87 -5.29
C TYR A 120 3.37 -10.96 -6.35
N GLU A 121 3.88 -12.10 -5.92
CA GLU A 121 3.93 -13.27 -6.80
C GLU A 121 2.49 -13.71 -7.12
N GLY A 122 2.15 -13.75 -8.41
CA GLY A 122 0.81 -14.11 -8.85
C GLY A 122 -0.27 -13.12 -8.42
N ASN A 123 0.03 -11.81 -8.46
CA ASN A 123 -0.87 -10.75 -8.04
C ASN A 123 -2.18 -10.70 -8.86
N ARG A 124 -3.15 -11.51 -8.44
CA ARG A 124 -4.43 -11.64 -9.13
C ARG A 124 -5.59 -11.57 -8.16
N MET A 125 -6.64 -10.86 -8.57
CA MET A 125 -7.85 -10.73 -7.78
C MET A 125 -8.56 -12.07 -7.60
N ASP A 126 -8.50 -12.96 -8.61
CA ASP A 126 -9.14 -14.27 -8.61
C ASP A 126 -8.46 -15.30 -7.69
N ALA A 127 -7.24 -15.04 -7.23
CA ALA A 127 -6.56 -15.83 -6.21
C ALA A 127 -7.05 -15.50 -4.78
N SER A 128 -7.85 -14.45 -4.60
CA SER A 128 -8.36 -14.04 -3.29
C SER A 128 -9.50 -14.95 -2.81
N GLY A 129 -9.40 -15.43 -1.55
CA GLY A 129 -10.49 -16.12 -0.86
C GLY A 129 -11.57 -15.18 -0.30
N SER A 130 -11.57 -13.89 -0.66
CA SER A 130 -12.49 -12.89 -0.10
C SER A 130 -13.94 -13.16 -0.49
N ILE A 131 -14.85 -13.16 0.49
CA ILE A 131 -16.30 -13.26 0.27
C ILE A 131 -16.85 -12.11 -0.61
N TYR A 132 -16.13 -10.99 -0.69
CA TYR A 132 -16.51 -9.82 -1.47
C TYR A 132 -16.05 -9.90 -2.94
N LEU A 133 -15.30 -10.94 -3.32
CA LEU A 133 -14.77 -11.10 -4.68
C LEU A 133 -15.85 -11.01 -5.79
N PRO A 134 -17.01 -11.70 -5.70
CA PRO A 134 -18.02 -11.63 -6.75
C PRO A 134 -18.57 -10.20 -6.97
N GLN A 135 -18.80 -9.49 -5.87
CA GLN A 135 -19.32 -8.12 -5.89
C GLN A 135 -18.29 -7.15 -6.47
N ARG A 136 -17.01 -7.27 -6.07
CA ARG A 136 -15.90 -6.48 -6.62
C ARG A 136 -15.74 -6.69 -8.12
N ARG A 137 -15.71 -7.95 -8.57
CA ARG A 137 -15.60 -8.29 -10.00
C ARG A 137 -16.76 -7.71 -10.80
N ALA A 138 -18.00 -7.89 -10.35
CA ALA A 138 -19.18 -7.35 -11.04
C ALA A 138 -19.16 -5.81 -11.13
N ALA A 139 -18.69 -5.12 -10.09
CA ALA A 139 -18.55 -3.67 -10.11
C ALA A 139 -17.50 -3.20 -11.15
N LEU A 140 -16.35 -3.89 -11.23
CA LEU A 140 -15.30 -3.60 -12.18
C LEU A 140 -15.70 -3.90 -13.62
N SER A 141 -16.32 -5.06 -13.89
CA SER A 141 -16.83 -5.40 -15.23
C SER A 141 -17.75 -4.32 -15.76
N ARG A 142 -18.72 -3.86 -14.96
CA ARG A 142 -19.63 -2.76 -15.34
C ARG A 142 -18.93 -1.43 -15.65
N ARG A 143 -17.76 -1.19 -15.08
CA ARG A 143 -16.94 0.00 -15.40
C ARG A 143 -16.20 -0.21 -16.72
N CYS A 144 -15.65 -1.41 -16.92
CA CYS A 144 -14.97 -1.78 -18.16
C CYS A 144 -15.88 -1.88 -19.38
N ASP A 145 -17.16 -2.20 -19.20
CA ASP A 145 -18.17 -2.18 -20.30
C ASP A 145 -18.33 -0.77 -20.92
N LYS A 146 -17.88 0.28 -20.23
CA LYS A 146 -17.93 1.67 -20.70
C LYS A 146 -16.61 2.16 -21.31
N ILE A 147 -15.59 1.29 -21.36
CA ILE A 147 -14.28 1.60 -21.93
C ILE A 147 -14.32 1.26 -23.42
N ASP A 148 -13.86 2.21 -24.23
CA ASP A 148 -13.83 2.12 -25.68
C ASP A 148 -12.46 2.52 -26.25
N GLU A 149 -12.34 2.54 -27.57
CA GLU A 149 -11.09 2.88 -28.28
C GLU A 149 -10.62 4.33 -28.01
N THR A 150 -11.53 5.22 -27.60
CA THR A 150 -11.20 6.62 -27.28
C THR A 150 -10.73 6.80 -25.85
N SER A 151 -10.95 5.80 -25.00
CA SER A 151 -10.53 5.80 -23.60
C SER A 151 -9.01 5.69 -23.46
N ALA A 152 -8.46 6.13 -22.32
CA ALA A 152 -7.02 6.03 -22.08
C ALA A 152 -6.53 4.58 -22.25
N MET A 153 -5.43 4.40 -23.00
CA MET A 153 -4.83 3.08 -23.28
C MET A 153 -4.62 2.25 -22.01
N GLN A 154 -4.27 2.88 -20.90
CA GLN A 154 -4.07 2.22 -19.60
C GLN A 154 -5.36 1.62 -19.03
N LEU A 155 -6.51 2.27 -19.24
CA LEU A 155 -7.81 1.70 -18.86
C LEU A 155 -8.18 0.54 -19.78
N GLN A 156 -7.87 0.64 -21.08
CA GLN A 156 -8.07 -0.47 -22.03
C GLN A 156 -7.22 -1.69 -21.62
N LEU A 157 -5.94 -1.47 -21.29
CA LEU A 157 -5.03 -2.52 -20.82
C LEU A 157 -5.51 -3.17 -19.52
N TYR A 158 -6.00 -2.38 -18.55
CA TYR A 158 -6.57 -2.92 -17.32
C TYR A 158 -7.86 -3.72 -17.59
N CYS A 159 -8.74 -3.21 -18.45
CA CYS A 159 -10.00 -3.87 -18.77
C CYS A 159 -9.86 -5.13 -19.62
N ALA A 160 -8.71 -5.35 -20.28
CA ALA A 160 -8.40 -6.60 -20.97
C ALA A 160 -8.26 -7.79 -20.00
N ASP A 161 -7.81 -7.57 -18.76
CA ASP A 161 -7.85 -8.56 -17.67
C ASP A 161 -8.06 -7.86 -16.31
N ILE A 162 -9.32 -7.70 -15.92
CA ILE A 162 -9.69 -7.07 -14.65
C ILE A 162 -9.19 -7.81 -13.40
N ASN A 163 -8.73 -9.05 -13.54
CA ASN A 163 -8.14 -9.80 -12.43
C ASN A 163 -6.65 -9.54 -12.28
N ASN A 164 -6.00 -8.90 -13.26
CA ASN A 164 -4.60 -8.51 -13.14
C ASN A 164 -4.47 -7.31 -12.19
N MET A 165 -3.77 -7.53 -11.08
CA MET A 165 -3.57 -6.53 -10.04
C MET A 165 -2.18 -5.89 -10.10
N ASP A 166 -1.36 -6.29 -11.07
CA ASP A 166 -0.06 -5.68 -11.32
C ASP A 166 -0.20 -4.20 -11.71
N PRO A 167 0.83 -3.39 -11.43
CA PRO A 167 0.91 -2.00 -11.90
C PRO A 167 0.71 -1.88 -13.41
N ILE A 168 0.02 -0.84 -13.86
CA ILE A 168 -0.28 -0.67 -15.29
C ILE A 168 0.90 -0.01 -16.02
N THR A 169 1.54 0.99 -15.42
CA THR A 169 2.59 1.79 -16.07
C THR A 169 4.01 1.47 -15.63
N ASP A 170 4.18 0.82 -14.47
CA ASP A 170 5.47 0.79 -13.77
C ASP A 170 6.22 -0.55 -13.91
N LYS A 171 5.74 -1.47 -14.75
CA LYS A 171 6.23 -2.87 -14.80
C LYS A 171 7.71 -3.03 -15.17
N THR A 172 8.34 -2.02 -15.74
CA THR A 172 9.75 -2.04 -16.16
C THR A 172 10.71 -1.53 -15.09
N GLN A 173 10.18 -1.02 -13.97
CA GLN A 173 11.00 -0.45 -12.91
C GLN A 173 11.71 -1.55 -12.12
N PRO A 174 12.95 -1.30 -11.63
CA PRO A 174 13.63 -2.25 -10.77
C PRO A 174 12.81 -2.55 -9.52
N ILE A 175 12.71 -3.83 -9.19
CA ILE A 175 12.08 -4.28 -7.96
C ILE A 175 13.09 -4.12 -6.82
N ILE A 176 12.65 -3.51 -5.71
CA ILE A 176 13.48 -3.22 -4.54
C ILE A 176 13.06 -4.09 -3.36
N ALA A 177 11.75 -4.18 -3.12
CA ALA A 177 11.17 -5.00 -2.07
C ALA A 177 9.93 -5.72 -2.59
N ILE A 178 9.70 -6.94 -2.13
CA ILE A 178 8.57 -7.79 -2.53
C ILE A 178 7.75 -8.19 -1.31
N HIS A 179 6.45 -8.41 -1.48
CA HIS A 179 5.66 -9.11 -0.49
C HIS A 179 5.96 -10.62 -0.58
N ASP A 180 6.63 -11.15 0.43
CA ASP A 180 7.07 -12.53 0.47
C ASP A 180 5.95 -13.42 1.00
N MET A 181 5.26 -14.10 0.09
CA MET A 181 4.17 -15.03 0.40
C MET A 181 4.58 -16.15 1.39
N LYS A 182 5.88 -16.45 1.55
CA LYS A 182 6.35 -17.42 2.55
C LYS A 182 6.31 -16.86 3.98
N LYS A 183 6.37 -15.53 4.11
CA LYS A 183 6.24 -14.79 5.37
C LYS A 183 4.79 -14.41 5.66
N ILE A 184 3.96 -14.35 4.62
CA ILE A 184 2.52 -14.10 4.73
C ILE A 184 1.86 -15.33 5.37
N GLY A 185 1.42 -15.14 6.61
CA GLY A 185 0.37 -15.97 7.20
C GLY A 185 -0.82 -15.08 7.45
N ALA A 186 -1.91 -15.26 6.68
CA ALA A 186 -3.15 -14.61 7.01
C ALA A 186 -3.66 -15.20 8.34
N ILE A 187 -3.65 -14.38 9.39
CA ILE A 187 -4.40 -14.69 10.62
C ILE A 187 -5.90 -14.67 10.30
N TYR A 188 -6.28 -13.91 9.27
CA TYR A 188 -7.66 -13.72 8.82
C TYR A 188 -8.34 -14.97 8.26
N ASP A 189 -7.60 -15.97 7.76
CA ASP A 189 -8.16 -17.23 7.24
C ASP A 189 -7.74 -18.48 8.02
N GLY A 190 -6.95 -18.31 9.09
CA GLY A 190 -6.44 -19.40 9.92
C GLY A 190 -5.43 -20.32 9.22
N ARG A 191 -4.97 -19.97 8.02
CA ARG A 191 -4.02 -20.78 7.21
C ARG A 191 -2.66 -20.13 7.13
N GLY A 192 -2.15 -19.63 8.26
CA GLY A 192 -0.80 -19.10 8.33
C GLY A 192 0.23 -20.12 7.81
N ALA A 193 1.24 -19.64 7.08
CA ALA A 193 2.36 -20.51 6.69
C ALA A 193 3.03 -21.11 7.94
N LYS A 194 3.53 -22.35 7.86
CA LYS A 194 4.26 -22.99 8.98
C LYS A 194 5.39 -22.09 9.53
N LEU A 195 6.07 -21.36 8.63
CA LEU A 195 7.12 -20.39 8.94
C LEU A 195 6.59 -19.19 9.77
N TYR A 196 5.38 -18.71 9.48
CA TYR A 196 4.74 -17.63 10.23
C TYR A 196 4.51 -18.02 11.70
N PHE A 197 3.96 -19.22 11.95
CA PHE A 197 3.75 -19.72 13.31
C PHE A 197 5.06 -20.03 14.07
N GLN A 198 6.09 -20.50 13.37
CA GLN A 198 7.43 -20.71 13.95
C GLN A 198 8.06 -19.38 14.37
N ASN A 199 7.96 -18.34 13.54
CA ASN A 199 8.46 -17.00 13.87
C ASN A 199 7.68 -16.37 15.02
N LEU A 200 6.35 -16.53 15.09
CA LEU A 200 5.56 -16.06 16.24
C LEU A 200 5.99 -16.70 17.56
N THR A 201 6.41 -17.97 17.53
CA THR A 201 6.97 -18.65 18.72
C THR A 201 8.28 -17.98 19.17
N HIS A 202 9.12 -17.57 18.23
CA HIS A 202 10.34 -16.82 18.57
C HIS A 202 10.03 -15.39 19.05
N VAL A 203 9.11 -14.68 18.41
CA VAL A 203 8.69 -13.34 18.81
C VAL A 203 8.05 -13.36 20.20
N SER A 204 7.19 -14.34 20.51
CA SER A 204 6.58 -14.47 21.83
C SER A 204 7.60 -14.80 22.93
N ASN A 205 8.67 -15.53 22.59
CA ASN A 205 9.80 -15.77 23.50
C ASN A 205 10.64 -14.52 23.77
N VAL A 206 10.73 -13.60 22.80
CA VAL A 206 11.49 -12.34 22.92
C VAL A 206 10.69 -11.25 23.63
N PHE A 207 9.38 -11.14 23.35
CA PHE A 207 8.53 -10.04 23.85
C PHE A 207 7.57 -10.45 24.98
N GLY A 208 7.58 -11.73 25.38
CA GLY A 208 6.67 -12.29 26.39
C GLY A 208 5.28 -12.59 25.82
N SER A 209 4.58 -13.55 26.44
CA SER A 209 3.26 -14.07 26.02
C SER A 209 2.09 -13.08 26.07
N LYS A 210 2.34 -11.78 26.20
CA LYS A 210 1.33 -10.72 26.32
C LYS A 210 1.12 -9.88 25.05
N LEU A 211 1.48 -10.40 23.88
CA LEU A 211 0.94 -9.88 22.63
C LEU A 211 -0.54 -10.28 22.53
N GLN A 212 -1.40 -9.47 23.14
CA GLN A 212 -2.84 -9.57 23.01
C GLN A 212 -3.19 -9.15 21.58
N MET A 213 -3.21 -10.13 20.68
CA MET A 213 -3.78 -9.94 19.35
C MET A 213 -5.26 -9.67 19.54
N GLY A 214 -5.67 -8.42 19.33
CA GLY A 214 -7.05 -7.98 19.54
C GLY A 214 -8.00 -8.78 18.66
N THR A 215 -8.77 -9.66 19.28
CA THR A 215 -9.88 -10.40 18.66
C THR A 215 -11.08 -9.50 18.39
N ASP A 216 -11.11 -8.28 18.94
CA ASP A 216 -12.26 -7.38 18.91
C ASP A 216 -12.22 -6.35 17.76
N TRP A 217 -11.39 -6.59 16.74
CA TRP A 217 -11.20 -5.70 15.58
C TRP A 217 -11.95 -6.14 14.31
N ILE A 218 -12.77 -7.20 14.40
CA ILE A 218 -13.60 -7.73 13.31
C ILE A 218 -15.06 -7.33 13.52
#